data_AF-A0A834MIZ6-F1
#
_entry.id   AF-A0A834MIZ6-F1
#
_cell.length_a   1.000
_cell.length_b   1.000
_cell.length_c   1.000
_cell.angle_alpha   90.00
_cell.angle_beta   90.00
_cell.angle_gamma   90.00
#
_symmetry.space_group_name_H-M   'P 1'
#
loop_
_entity.id
_entity.type
_entity.pdbx_description
1 polymer ?
#
loop_
_entity_poly.entity_id
_entity_poly.type
_entity_poly.pdbx_seq_one_letter_code
_entity_poly.pdbx_strand_id
1 'polypeptide(L)'
;MEKQTRKWPIFAPFEVVIHNTPSDCWVSFLGKVFDISELIKQYNGQRCIKPLLAMAGKDIGHWFDPKTGDIQHYIHPETGVRVPYCPHGPLPDVSFIVPATSWRPLEKLPWWKDEKYQVGLLSKRVRPLRIINMLTLSEVTINVCCEDTFHRIMERYQLFNSDADSYVWRYIDKNIDMSKTLDENNIPDERDIFTEVGLPQNFYVPSIFLYYSDDLKWAMLDDD
;
A
#
# COMPACT_ATOMS: atom_id res chain seq x y z
N MET A 1 -4.97 24.06 18.77
CA MET A 1 -5.85 23.36 17.82
C MET A 1 -5.09 22.14 17.32
N GLU A 2 -5.29 21.00 17.98
CA GLU A 2 -4.70 19.73 17.52
C GLU A 2 -5.30 19.43 16.15
N LYS A 3 -4.46 19.47 15.11
CA LYS A 3 -4.87 18.96 13.79
C LYS A 3 -5.09 17.46 13.99
N GLN A 4 -6.34 17.01 13.99
CA GLN A 4 -6.64 15.58 13.88
C GLN A 4 -5.94 15.07 12.62
N THR A 5 -4.82 14.39 12.82
CA THR A 5 -4.08 13.74 11.74
C THR A 5 -4.94 12.63 11.22
N ARG A 6 -5.48 12.78 10.00
CA ARG A 6 -6.17 11.70 9.29
C ARG A 6 -5.22 10.50 9.24
N LYS A 7 -5.63 9.39 9.86
CA LYS A 7 -4.89 8.12 9.79
C LYS A 7 -5.26 7.45 8.48
N TRP A 8 -4.30 7.37 7.56
CA TRP A 8 -4.48 6.72 6.27
C TRP A 8 -4.32 5.20 6.41
N PRO A 9 -5.10 4.40 5.65
CA PRO A 9 -4.87 2.96 5.55
C PRO A 9 -3.52 2.65 4.89
N ILE A 10 -2.89 1.55 5.27
CA ILE A 10 -1.56 1.13 4.81
C ILE A 10 -1.67 -0.06 3.87
N PHE A 11 -1.38 0.15 2.60
CA PHE A 11 -1.49 -0.87 1.58
C PHE A 11 -0.15 -1.56 1.34
N ALA A 12 -0.20 -2.88 1.17
CA ALA A 12 0.94 -3.65 0.70
C ALA A 12 1.08 -3.50 -0.83
N PRO A 13 2.29 -3.67 -1.40
CA PRO A 13 2.50 -3.57 -2.84
C PRO A 13 1.58 -4.49 -3.67
N PHE A 14 1.31 -5.70 -3.19
CA PHE A 14 0.43 -6.65 -3.87
C PHE A 14 -1.06 -6.21 -3.87
N GLU A 15 -1.48 -5.36 -2.91
CA GLU A 15 -2.82 -4.78 -2.90
C GLU A 15 -2.94 -3.65 -3.91
N VAL A 16 -1.84 -2.97 -4.26
CA VAL A 16 -1.86 -1.95 -5.33
C VAL A 16 -1.91 -2.61 -6.70
N VAL A 17 -1.24 -3.75 -6.86
CA VAL A 17 -1.12 -4.48 -8.15
C VAL A 17 -2.47 -4.98 -8.69
N ILE A 18 -3.43 -5.30 -7.82
CA ILE A 18 -4.76 -5.77 -8.25
C ILE A 18 -5.57 -4.66 -8.95
N HIS A 19 -5.29 -3.39 -8.67
CA HIS A 19 -5.95 -2.23 -9.25
C HIS A 19 -5.22 -1.77 -10.52
N ASN A 20 -5.25 -2.60 -11.57
CA ASN A 20 -4.49 -2.40 -12.81
C ASN A 20 -5.35 -2.13 -14.06
N THR A 21 -6.63 -1.82 -13.89
CA THR A 21 -7.58 -1.63 -15.02
C THR A 21 -7.86 -0.14 -15.25
N PRO A 22 -8.23 0.31 -16.47
CA PRO A 22 -8.53 1.72 -16.71
C PRO A 22 -9.68 2.29 -15.86
N SER A 23 -10.60 1.43 -15.40
CA SER A 23 -11.72 1.78 -14.52
C SER A 23 -11.35 1.80 -13.04
N ASP A 24 -10.30 1.07 -12.66
CA ASP A 24 -9.80 0.88 -11.30
C ASP A 24 -8.27 0.76 -11.37
N CYS A 25 -7.62 1.92 -11.37
CA CYS A 25 -6.20 2.08 -11.64
C CYS A 25 -5.53 2.79 -10.47
N TRP A 26 -4.71 2.07 -9.73
CA TRP A 26 -3.91 2.64 -8.66
C TRP A 26 -2.44 2.71 -9.05
N VAL A 27 -1.76 3.71 -8.52
CA VAL A 27 -0.31 3.87 -8.63
C VAL A 27 0.24 4.21 -7.27
N SER A 28 1.44 3.73 -6.98
CA SER A 28 2.17 4.14 -5.79
C SER A 28 3.36 5.03 -6.15
N PHE A 29 3.69 5.98 -5.28
CA PHE A 29 4.90 6.79 -5.37
C PHE A 29 5.17 7.49 -4.04
N LEU A 30 6.46 7.68 -3.70
CA LEU A 30 6.89 8.40 -2.51
C LEU A 30 6.21 7.92 -1.20
N GLY A 31 5.93 6.61 -1.10
CA GLY A 31 5.26 6.01 0.06
C GLY A 31 3.76 6.27 0.15
N LYS A 32 3.13 6.78 -0.90
CA LYS A 32 1.69 7.03 -0.99
C LYS A 32 1.06 6.17 -2.07
N VAL A 33 -0.24 5.91 -1.93
CA VAL A 33 -1.06 5.18 -2.91
C VAL A 33 -2.17 6.10 -3.40
N PHE A 34 -2.28 6.22 -4.72
CA PHE A 34 -3.20 7.11 -5.40
C PHE A 34 -4.12 6.31 -6.31
N ASP A 35 -5.43 6.60 -6.25
CA ASP A 35 -6.42 6.15 -7.23
C ASP A 35 -6.53 7.21 -8.34
N ILE A 36 -6.09 6.85 -9.54
CA ILE A 36 -6.09 7.73 -10.71
C ILE A 36 -7.23 7.42 -11.69
N SER A 37 -8.21 6.62 -11.29
CA SER A 37 -9.32 6.21 -12.15
C SER A 37 -10.15 7.40 -12.65
N GLU A 38 -10.38 8.39 -11.79
CA GLU A 38 -11.05 9.64 -12.19
C GLU A 38 -10.20 10.47 -13.15
N LEU A 39 -8.88 10.50 -12.96
CA LEU A 39 -7.95 11.20 -13.83
C LEU A 39 -7.94 10.58 -15.24
N ILE A 40 -7.95 9.26 -15.32
CA ILE A 40 -8.04 8.53 -16.58
C ILE A 40 -9.33 8.87 -17.34
N LYS A 41 -10.46 8.97 -16.63
CA LYS A 41 -11.75 9.37 -17.22
C LYS A 41 -11.70 10.80 -17.77
N GLN A 42 -11.07 11.73 -17.05
CA GLN A 42 -10.96 13.15 -17.47
C GLN A 42 -10.11 13.32 -18.74
N TYR A 43 -8.99 12.60 -18.85
CA TYR A 43 -8.05 12.71 -19.98
C TYR A 43 -8.20 11.54 -20.97
N ASN A 44 -9.38 10.92 -21.03
CA ASN A 44 -9.63 9.76 -21.88
C ASN A 44 -9.34 10.08 -23.36
N GLY A 45 -8.63 9.18 -24.05
CA GLY A 45 -8.23 9.35 -25.44
C GLY A 45 -7.01 10.28 -25.68
N GLN A 46 -6.50 10.95 -24.64
CA GLN A 46 -5.29 11.77 -24.78
C GLN A 46 -4.02 10.94 -24.70
N ARG A 47 -2.95 11.37 -25.38
CA ARG A 47 -1.65 10.67 -25.35
C ARG A 47 -0.99 10.70 -23.97
N CYS A 48 -1.33 11.68 -23.13
CA CYS A 48 -0.74 11.89 -21.81
C CYS A 48 -1.13 10.82 -20.78
N ILE A 49 -2.24 10.09 -20.99
CA ILE A 49 -2.68 9.05 -20.06
C ILE A 49 -2.00 7.70 -20.32
N LYS A 50 -1.41 7.50 -21.51
CA LYS A 50 -0.81 6.22 -21.90
C LYS A 50 0.30 5.76 -20.94
N PRO A 51 1.23 6.62 -20.46
CA PRO A 51 2.25 6.19 -19.50
C PRO A 51 1.64 5.74 -18.18
N LEU A 52 0.60 6.42 -17.69
CA LEU A 52 -0.09 6.05 -16.45
C LEU A 52 -0.82 4.72 -16.58
N LEU A 53 -1.52 4.49 -17.70
CA LEU A 53 -2.16 3.19 -17.97
C LEU A 53 -1.15 2.05 -18.09
N ALA A 54 0.01 2.29 -18.70
CA ALA A 54 1.08 1.29 -18.81
C ALA A 54 1.74 0.96 -17.45
N MET A 55 1.63 1.87 -16.48
CA MET A 55 2.16 1.74 -15.13
C MET A 55 1.07 1.49 -14.08
N ALA A 56 -0.13 1.13 -14.50
CA ALA A 56 -1.22 0.75 -13.61
C ALA A 56 -0.79 -0.39 -12.67
N GLY A 57 -1.09 -0.26 -11.38
CA GLY A 57 -0.74 -1.21 -10.33
C GLY A 57 0.75 -1.25 -9.96
N LYS A 58 1.56 -0.28 -10.42
CA LYS A 58 3.02 -0.25 -10.17
C LYS A 58 3.44 0.98 -9.37
N ASP A 59 4.67 0.90 -8.84
CA ASP A 59 5.36 2.05 -8.26
C ASP A 59 5.99 2.93 -9.35
N ILE A 60 5.56 4.19 -9.40
CA ILE A 60 6.06 5.23 -10.29
C ILE A 60 6.97 6.23 -9.56
N GLY A 61 7.48 5.85 -8.37
CA GLY A 61 8.39 6.68 -7.57
C GLY A 61 9.60 7.21 -8.34
N HIS A 62 10.10 6.46 -9.33
CA HIS A 62 11.23 6.88 -10.18
C HIS A 62 10.94 8.08 -11.09
N TRP A 63 9.67 8.50 -11.27
CA TRP A 63 9.32 9.73 -12.00
C TRP A 63 9.48 10.98 -11.15
N PHE A 64 9.51 10.84 -9.83
CA PHE A 64 9.49 11.95 -8.89
C PHE A 64 10.84 12.08 -8.17
N ASP A 65 11.18 13.31 -7.81
CA ASP A 65 12.31 13.58 -6.94
C ASP A 65 11.87 13.49 -5.47
N PRO A 66 12.46 12.59 -4.66
CA PRO A 66 12.07 12.40 -3.26
C PRO A 66 12.18 13.66 -2.40
N LYS A 67 13.07 14.61 -2.75
CA LYS A 67 13.28 15.82 -1.95
C LYS A 67 12.23 16.89 -2.22
N THR A 68 11.84 17.07 -3.47
CA THR A 68 10.91 18.13 -3.89
C THR A 68 9.47 17.64 -3.92
N GLY A 69 9.23 16.33 -4.01
CA GLY A 69 7.90 15.76 -4.20
C GLY A 69 7.29 16.15 -5.56
N ASP A 70 8.13 16.60 -6.49
CA ASP A 70 7.74 16.97 -7.84
C ASP A 70 8.40 16.05 -8.86
N ILE A 71 7.96 16.14 -10.11
CA ILE A 71 8.53 15.34 -11.20
C ILE A 71 10.02 15.66 -11.34
N GLN A 72 10.83 14.65 -11.63
CA GLN A 72 12.26 14.83 -11.88
C GLN A 72 12.47 15.76 -13.07
N HIS A 73 13.50 16.59 -13.00
CA HIS A 73 13.85 17.50 -14.09
C HIS A 73 15.30 17.27 -14.49
N TYR A 74 15.59 17.42 -15.78
CA TYR A 74 16.95 17.41 -16.31
C TYR A 74 17.22 18.67 -17.13
N ILE A 75 18.49 18.98 -17.34
CA ILE A 75 18.90 20.09 -18.21
C ILE A 75 18.99 19.53 -19.63
N HIS A 76 18.16 20.05 -20.54
CA HIS A 76 18.15 19.60 -21.91
C HIS A 76 19.51 19.92 -22.57
N PRO A 77 20.19 18.94 -23.18
CA PRO A 77 21.58 19.11 -23.65
C PRO A 77 21.71 20.17 -24.75
N GLU A 78 20.68 20.35 -25.59
CA GLU A 78 20.73 21.30 -26.71
C GLU A 78 20.27 22.71 -26.35
N THR A 79 19.28 22.83 -25.45
CA THR A 79 18.65 24.13 -25.16
C THR A 79 19.14 24.72 -23.85
N GLY A 80 19.78 23.93 -22.99
CA GLY A 80 20.20 24.34 -21.64
C GLY A 80 19.05 24.61 -20.68
N VAL A 81 17.80 24.36 -21.08
CA VAL A 81 16.60 24.63 -20.27
C VAL A 81 16.32 23.45 -19.35
N ARG A 82 15.86 23.73 -18.13
CA ARG A 82 15.38 22.72 -17.19
C ARG A 82 14.00 22.23 -17.60
N VAL A 83 13.89 20.95 -17.95
CA VAL A 83 12.68 20.33 -18.50
C VAL A 83 12.28 19.09 -17.67
N PRO A 84 10.98 18.74 -17.60
CA PRO A 84 10.52 17.55 -16.90
C PRO A 84 11.04 16.28 -17.58
N TYR A 85 11.49 15.32 -16.77
CA TYR A 85 12.03 14.04 -17.21
C TYR A 85 10.89 13.02 -17.40
N CYS A 86 10.34 12.97 -18.61
CA CYS A 86 9.24 12.06 -18.95
C CYS A 86 9.64 11.14 -20.14
N PRO A 87 10.45 10.09 -19.92
CA PRO A 87 10.96 9.24 -21.00
C PRO A 87 9.86 8.42 -21.69
N HIS A 88 8.77 8.11 -20.98
CA HIS A 88 7.67 7.28 -21.49
C HIS A 88 6.60 8.07 -22.26
N GLY A 89 6.74 9.40 -22.36
CA GLY A 89 5.79 10.28 -23.04
C GLY A 89 5.23 11.37 -22.12
N PRO A 90 4.30 12.20 -22.64
CA PRO A 90 3.71 13.28 -21.85
C PRO A 90 2.90 12.73 -20.67
N LEU A 91 2.82 13.47 -19.57
CA LEU A 91 1.99 13.17 -18.41
C LEU A 91 0.90 14.24 -18.26
N PRO A 92 -0.25 13.92 -17.63
CA PRO A 92 -1.27 14.91 -17.33
C PRO A 92 -0.69 16.00 -16.42
N ASP A 93 -1.15 17.24 -16.60
CA ASP A 93 -0.72 18.40 -15.82
C ASP A 93 0.79 18.72 -15.89
N VAL A 94 1.53 18.12 -16.82
CA VAL A 94 2.93 18.49 -17.11
C VAL A 94 2.96 19.44 -18.29
N SER A 95 3.61 20.60 -18.10
CA SER A 95 3.75 21.61 -19.14
C SER A 95 4.56 21.12 -20.34
N PHE A 96 4.22 21.64 -21.53
CA PHE A 96 4.98 21.40 -22.74
C PHE A 96 6.42 21.92 -22.62
N ILE A 97 7.35 21.17 -23.20
CA ILE A 97 8.79 21.45 -23.19
C ILE A 97 9.15 22.63 -24.12
N VAL A 98 8.31 22.89 -25.11
CA VAL A 98 8.51 23.93 -26.12
C VAL A 98 7.47 25.03 -25.99
N PRO A 99 7.82 26.30 -26.26
CA PRO A 99 6.85 27.38 -26.34
C PRO A 99 5.79 27.04 -27.39
N ALA A 100 4.56 26.84 -26.94
CA ALA A 100 3.44 26.49 -27.81
C ALA A 100 2.30 27.47 -27.56
N THR A 101 1.57 27.85 -28.62
CA THR A 101 0.37 28.71 -28.51
C THR A 101 -0.74 28.06 -27.67
N SER A 102 -0.71 26.73 -27.59
CA SER A 102 -1.58 25.90 -26.75
C SER A 102 -1.14 25.83 -25.28
N TRP A 103 0.02 26.40 -24.92
CA TRP A 103 0.46 26.42 -23.53
C TRP A 103 -0.48 27.28 -22.68
N ARG A 104 -0.84 26.76 -21.52
CA ARG A 104 -1.69 27.41 -20.52
C ARG A 104 -1.10 27.12 -19.15
N PRO A 105 -1.09 28.10 -18.22
CA PRO A 105 -0.79 27.83 -16.82
C PRO A 105 -1.77 26.80 -16.25
N LEU A 106 -1.31 25.98 -15.32
CA LEU A 106 -2.19 25.07 -14.60
C LEU A 106 -3.08 25.89 -13.65
N GLU A 107 -4.39 25.81 -13.83
CA GLU A 107 -5.36 26.46 -12.94
C GLU A 107 -5.54 25.70 -11.62
N LYS A 108 -5.22 24.40 -11.63
CA LYS A 108 -5.35 23.49 -10.50
C LYS A 108 -3.99 22.96 -10.04
N LEU A 109 -3.95 22.39 -8.84
CA LEU A 109 -2.82 21.60 -8.39
C LEU A 109 -2.62 20.40 -9.33
N PRO A 110 -1.37 20.03 -9.66
CA PRO A 110 -1.10 18.82 -10.40
C PRO A 110 -1.64 17.59 -9.66
N TRP A 111 -2.09 16.58 -10.40
CA TRP A 111 -2.70 15.39 -9.82
C TRP A 111 -1.83 14.68 -8.75
N TRP A 112 -0.49 14.71 -8.86
CA TRP A 112 0.41 14.10 -7.88
C TRP A 112 0.53 14.86 -6.56
N LYS A 113 0.07 16.12 -6.51
CA LYS A 113 0.02 16.95 -5.30
C LYS A 113 -1.40 17.07 -4.73
N ASP A 114 -2.41 16.63 -5.47
CA ASP A 114 -3.80 16.71 -5.06
C ASP A 114 -4.15 15.52 -4.13
N GLU A 115 -4.50 15.83 -2.89
CA GLU A 115 -4.91 14.84 -1.89
C GLU A 115 -6.22 14.12 -2.25
N LYS A 116 -7.01 14.67 -3.20
CA LYS A 116 -8.25 14.04 -3.68
C LYS A 116 -8.02 12.61 -4.19
N TYR A 117 -6.89 12.38 -4.84
CA TYR A 117 -6.56 11.09 -5.44
C TYR A 117 -5.87 10.14 -4.44
N GLN A 118 -5.43 10.62 -3.28
CA GLN A 118 -4.72 9.80 -2.31
C GLN A 118 -5.70 8.89 -1.55
N VAL A 119 -5.51 7.58 -1.65
CA VAL A 119 -6.33 6.58 -0.93
C VAL A 119 -5.64 6.06 0.33
N GLY A 120 -4.31 6.07 0.37
CA GLY A 120 -3.57 5.61 1.54
C GLY A 120 -2.06 5.73 1.42
N LEU A 121 -1.37 5.00 2.29
CA LEU A 121 0.09 4.92 2.34
C LEU A 121 0.55 3.55 1.83
N LEU A 122 1.72 3.51 1.20
CA LEU A 122 2.36 2.26 0.82
C LEU A 122 3.22 1.78 2.00
N SER A 123 3.10 0.51 2.37
CA SER A 123 3.94 -0.09 3.40
C SER A 123 5.42 -0.04 2.99
N LYS A 124 6.29 0.29 3.95
CA LYS A 124 7.74 0.32 3.70
C LYS A 124 8.30 -1.10 3.57
N ARG A 125 7.72 -2.04 4.32
CA ARG A 125 8.21 -3.41 4.40
C ARG A 125 7.06 -4.36 4.73
N VAL A 126 6.97 -5.42 3.93
CA VAL A 126 6.05 -6.53 4.14
C VAL A 126 6.82 -7.70 4.73
N ARG A 127 6.18 -8.47 5.61
CA ARG A 127 6.74 -9.68 6.20
C ARG A 127 5.74 -10.83 6.22
N PRO A 128 6.19 -12.08 6.02
CA PRO A 128 5.32 -13.23 6.17
C PRO A 128 5.03 -13.46 7.65
N LEU A 129 3.80 -13.88 7.93
CA LEU A 129 3.32 -14.21 9.26
C LEU A 129 2.54 -15.52 9.16
N ARG A 130 2.93 -16.49 9.97
CA ARG A 130 2.25 -17.78 10.02
C ARG A 130 1.18 -17.74 11.08
N ILE A 131 -0.04 -18.12 10.72
CA ILE A 131 -1.18 -18.20 11.62
C ILE A 131 -1.65 -19.65 11.66
N ILE A 132 -1.69 -20.22 12.85
CA ILE A 132 -2.07 -21.62 13.09
C ILE A 132 -3.34 -21.61 13.91
N ASN A 133 -4.42 -22.16 13.35
CA ASN A 133 -5.64 -22.39 14.10
C ASN A 133 -5.47 -23.68 14.92
N MET A 134 -5.47 -23.57 16.25
CA MET A 134 -5.27 -24.72 17.13
C MET A 134 -6.51 -25.64 17.22
N LEU A 135 -7.70 -25.14 16.87
CA LEU A 135 -8.92 -25.93 16.85
C LEU A 135 -8.97 -26.85 15.62
N THR A 136 -8.68 -26.31 14.44
CA THR A 136 -8.75 -27.04 13.16
C THR A 136 -7.40 -27.58 12.70
N LEU A 137 -6.30 -27.20 13.36
CA LEU A 137 -4.91 -27.47 12.98
C LEU A 137 -4.54 -26.96 11.58
N SER A 138 -5.28 -25.97 11.06
CA SER A 138 -4.97 -25.36 9.77
C SER A 138 -3.87 -24.29 9.92
N GLU A 139 -2.88 -24.36 9.03
CA GLU A 139 -1.76 -23.42 8.95
C GLU A 139 -1.94 -22.54 7.70
N VAL A 140 -1.94 -21.22 7.90
CA VAL A 140 -2.01 -20.24 6.81
C VAL A 140 -0.87 -19.25 6.98
N THR A 141 -0.09 -19.05 5.92
CA THR A 141 0.92 -17.99 5.89
C THR A 141 0.37 -16.81 5.12
N ILE A 142 0.30 -15.65 5.77
CA ILE A 142 -0.15 -14.40 5.17
C ILE A 142 0.99 -13.38 5.13
N ASN A 143 0.98 -12.50 4.14
CA ASN A 143 1.91 -11.38 4.07
C ASN A 143 1.25 -10.15 4.70
N VAL A 144 1.93 -9.53 5.67
CA VAL A 144 1.44 -8.38 6.43
C VAL A 144 2.42 -7.22 6.36
N CYS A 145 1.91 -5.99 6.44
CA CYS A 145 2.76 -4.80 6.55
C CYS A 145 3.34 -4.71 7.97
N CYS A 146 4.59 -4.29 8.13
CA CYS A 146 5.19 -4.12 9.46
C CYS A 146 4.45 -3.07 10.30
N GLU A 147 3.86 -2.07 9.64
CA GLU A 147 3.14 -0.97 10.27
C GLU A 147 1.65 -1.28 10.54
N ASP A 148 1.14 -2.45 10.14
CA ASP A 148 -0.26 -2.84 10.36
C ASP A 148 -0.50 -3.10 11.86
N THR A 149 -1.67 -2.67 12.34
CA THR A 149 -2.19 -3.10 13.64
C THR A 149 -2.72 -4.51 13.56
N PHE A 150 -2.78 -5.21 14.69
CA PHE A 150 -3.32 -6.56 14.73
C PHE A 150 -4.78 -6.67 14.29
N HIS A 151 -5.61 -5.66 14.54
CA HIS A 151 -6.95 -5.59 13.95
C HIS A 151 -6.94 -5.72 12.42
N ARG A 152 -6.03 -5.02 11.73
CA ARG A 152 -5.91 -5.09 10.27
C ARG A 152 -5.37 -6.43 9.80
N ILE A 153 -4.49 -7.05 10.58
CA ILE A 153 -4.00 -8.41 10.32
C ILE A 153 -5.14 -9.44 10.46
N MET A 154 -6.00 -9.27 11.47
CA MET A 154 -7.20 -10.09 11.66
C MET A 154 -8.18 -9.93 10.49
N GLU A 155 -8.47 -8.70 10.05
CA GLU A 155 -9.29 -8.43 8.86
C GLU A 155 -8.75 -9.13 7.60
N ARG A 156 -7.42 -9.14 7.40
CA ARG A 156 -6.79 -9.90 6.30
C ARG A 156 -7.00 -11.41 6.45
N TYR A 157 -6.95 -11.92 7.68
CA TYR A 157 -7.14 -13.36 7.96
C TYR A 157 -8.61 -13.79 7.86
N GLN A 158 -9.58 -12.88 8.02
CA GLN A 158 -11.01 -13.18 7.91
C GLN A 158 -11.41 -13.81 6.57
N LEU A 159 -10.61 -13.60 5.50
CA LEU A 159 -10.79 -14.27 4.21
C LEU A 159 -10.67 -15.80 4.30
N PHE A 160 -9.92 -16.32 5.28
CA PHE A 160 -9.76 -17.75 5.53
C PHE A 160 -10.73 -18.28 6.58
N ASN A 161 -11.14 -17.44 7.52
CA ASN A 161 -12.04 -17.79 8.61
C ASN A 161 -12.94 -16.60 8.97
N SER A 162 -14.22 -16.67 8.60
CA SER A 162 -15.22 -15.61 8.86
C SER A 162 -15.31 -15.21 10.32
N ASP A 163 -15.10 -16.16 11.22
CA ASP A 163 -15.28 -16.00 12.66
C ASP A 163 -13.95 -15.77 13.38
N ALA A 164 -12.94 -15.23 12.69
CA ALA A 164 -11.64 -14.91 13.25
C ALA A 164 -11.67 -13.96 14.48
N ASP A 165 -12.77 -13.23 14.66
CA ASP A 165 -13.02 -12.33 15.80
C ASP A 165 -13.29 -13.09 17.10
N SER A 166 -13.88 -14.28 17.02
CA SER A 166 -14.16 -15.15 18.17
C SER A 166 -12.92 -15.92 18.66
N TYR A 167 -11.76 -15.72 18.02
CA TYR A 167 -10.51 -16.36 18.41
C TYR A 167 -9.66 -15.44 19.28
N VAL A 168 -9.01 -16.02 20.27
CA VAL A 168 -7.95 -15.35 21.05
C VAL A 168 -6.63 -15.60 20.36
N TRP A 169 -5.96 -14.51 19.98
CA TRP A 169 -4.67 -14.54 19.29
C TRP A 169 -3.53 -14.53 20.30
N ARG A 170 -2.63 -15.50 20.19
CA ARG A 170 -1.49 -15.69 21.09
C ARG A 170 -0.18 -15.81 20.33
N TYR A 171 0.84 -15.18 20.86
CA TYR A 171 2.22 -15.37 20.43
C TYR A 171 3.03 -15.91 21.60
N ILE A 172 3.61 -17.10 21.42
CA ILE A 172 4.31 -17.84 22.48
C ILE A 172 3.35 -18.01 23.68
N ASP A 173 3.63 -17.35 24.80
CA ASP A 173 2.87 -17.47 26.05
C ASP A 173 2.04 -16.22 26.37
N LYS A 174 1.96 -15.26 25.45
CA LYS A 174 1.26 -13.97 25.68
C LYS A 174 0.09 -13.77 24.74
N ASN A 175 -0.99 -13.22 25.27
CA ASN A 175 -2.09 -12.69 24.47
C ASN A 175 -1.61 -11.46 23.72
N ILE A 176 -2.02 -11.35 22.47
CA ILE A 176 -1.68 -10.24 21.59
C ILE A 176 -2.67 -9.10 21.84
N ASP A 177 -2.15 -7.88 21.93
CA ASP A 177 -2.97 -6.67 21.96
C ASP A 177 -3.31 -6.25 20.52
N MET A 178 -4.61 -6.25 20.20
CA MET A 178 -5.13 -5.99 18.85
C MET A 178 -4.89 -4.57 18.36
N SER A 179 -4.76 -3.62 19.30
CA SER A 179 -4.57 -2.20 19.00
C SER A 179 -3.15 -1.86 18.56
N LYS A 180 -2.20 -2.74 18.88
CA LYS A 180 -0.76 -2.54 18.69
C LYS A 180 -0.24 -3.19 17.40
N THR A 181 0.92 -2.72 16.97
CA THR A 181 1.65 -3.33 15.84
C THR A 181 2.33 -4.64 16.27
N LEU A 182 2.90 -5.37 15.31
CA LEU A 182 3.62 -6.59 15.63
C LEU A 182 4.88 -6.35 16.49
N ASP A 183 5.64 -5.31 16.18
CA ASP A 183 6.87 -4.99 16.91
C ASP A 183 6.56 -4.55 18.35
N GLU A 184 5.48 -3.78 18.55
CA GLU A 184 4.99 -3.38 19.88
C GLU A 184 4.48 -4.57 20.72
N ASN A 185 4.03 -5.64 20.06
CA ASN A 185 3.64 -6.90 20.70
C ASN A 185 4.84 -7.83 20.98
N ASN A 186 6.08 -7.36 20.81
CA ASN A 186 7.32 -8.13 20.96
C ASN A 186 7.49 -9.26 19.93
N ILE A 187 7.01 -9.04 18.70
CA ILE A 187 7.25 -9.94 17.57
C ILE A 187 8.20 -9.19 16.61
N PRO A 188 9.52 -9.26 16.81
CA PRO A 188 10.48 -8.53 15.99
C PRO A 188 10.62 -9.12 14.58
N ASP A 189 11.06 -8.28 13.64
CA ASP A 189 11.46 -8.71 12.30
C ASP A 189 12.96 -9.08 12.27
N GLU A 190 13.27 -10.37 12.30
CA GLU A 190 14.65 -10.87 12.36
C GLU A 190 15.33 -11.04 10.99
N ARG A 191 14.65 -10.69 9.89
CA ARG A 191 15.13 -10.96 8.52
C ARG A 191 16.39 -10.18 8.14
N ASP A 192 16.56 -8.98 8.71
CA ASP A 192 17.79 -8.19 8.53
C ASP A 192 18.99 -8.94 9.17
N ILE A 193 18.79 -9.49 10.38
CA ILE A 193 19.79 -10.31 11.08
C ILE A 193 20.13 -11.55 10.27
N PHE A 194 19.13 -12.26 9.74
CA PHE A 194 19.34 -13.44 8.88
C PHE A 194 20.21 -13.10 7.67
N THR A 195 19.96 -11.95 7.04
CA THR A 195 20.75 -11.49 5.90
C THR A 195 22.19 -11.21 6.29
N GLU A 196 22.43 -10.58 7.45
CA GLU A 196 23.77 -10.30 7.97
C GLU A 196 24.58 -11.57 8.26
N VAL A 197 23.94 -12.62 8.80
CA VAL A 197 24.61 -13.90 9.07
C VAL A 197 24.62 -14.86 7.88
N GLY A 198 24.13 -14.45 6.72
CA GLY A 198 24.10 -15.27 5.50
C GLY A 198 23.05 -16.40 5.52
N LEU A 199 22.05 -16.31 6.38
CA LEU A 199 20.90 -17.22 6.42
C LEU A 199 19.80 -16.74 5.45
N PRO A 200 18.99 -17.67 4.90
CA PRO A 200 17.89 -17.30 4.04
C PRO A 200 16.80 -16.56 4.84
N GLN A 201 16.17 -15.54 4.25
CA GLN A 201 15.18 -14.70 4.95
C GLN A 201 13.90 -15.44 5.38
N ASN A 202 13.65 -16.62 4.82
CA ASN A 202 12.53 -17.49 5.19
C ASN A 202 12.93 -18.59 6.18
N PHE A 203 14.14 -18.53 6.76
CA PHE A 203 14.62 -19.52 7.73
C PHE A 203 13.69 -19.66 8.92
N TYR A 204 13.17 -18.53 9.42
CA TYR A 204 12.20 -18.49 10.49
C TYR A 204 11.06 -17.53 10.13
N VAL A 205 9.83 -18.00 10.28
CA VAL A 205 8.62 -17.20 10.15
C VAL A 205 7.89 -17.20 11.49
N PRO A 206 7.63 -16.03 12.09
CA PRO A 206 6.93 -15.95 13.37
C PRO A 206 5.54 -16.58 13.24
N SER A 207 5.17 -17.38 14.25
CA SER A 207 3.94 -18.18 14.28
C SER A 207 3.01 -17.67 15.37
N ILE A 208 1.78 -17.35 14.99
CA ILE A 208 0.71 -16.95 15.90
C ILE A 208 -0.30 -18.09 16.01
N PHE A 209 -0.74 -18.34 17.22
CA PHE A 209 -1.70 -19.37 17.54
C PHE A 209 -3.07 -18.76 17.81
N LEU A 210 -4.08 -19.31 17.15
CA LEU A 210 -5.47 -18.97 17.40
C LEU A 210 -6.10 -20.02 18.29
N TYR A 211 -6.67 -19.58 19.40
CA TYR A 211 -7.45 -20.41 20.30
C TYR A 211 -8.90 -19.97 20.22
N TYR A 212 -9.79 -20.90 19.88
CA TYR A 212 -11.21 -20.60 19.85
C TYR A 212 -11.70 -20.25 21.26
N SER A 213 -12.38 -19.11 21.37
CA SER A 213 -13.09 -18.72 22.58
C SER A 213 -14.56 -18.65 22.22
N ASP A 214 -15.37 -19.47 22.87
CA ASP A 214 -16.81 -19.44 22.64
C ASP A 214 -17.38 -18.10 23.13
N ASP A 215 -17.95 -17.33 22.21
CA ASP A 215 -18.59 -16.04 22.44
C ASP A 215 -20.13 -16.14 22.39
N LEU A 216 -20.68 -17.37 22.27
CA LEU A 216 -22.12 -17.67 22.18
C LEU A 216 -22.86 -16.86 21.12
N LYS A 217 -22.15 -16.33 20.11
CA LYS A 217 -22.72 -15.45 19.08
C LYS A 217 -23.85 -16.10 18.29
N TRP A 218 -23.84 -17.44 18.21
CA TRP A 218 -24.82 -18.24 17.49
C TRP A 218 -25.85 -18.93 18.40
N ALA A 219 -25.75 -18.78 19.72
CA ALA A 219 -26.59 -19.51 20.68
C ALA A 219 -28.09 -19.12 20.64
N MET A 220 -28.44 -18.00 20.01
CA MET A 220 -29.82 -17.49 19.91
C MET A 220 -30.49 -17.77 18.56
N LEU A 221 -29.83 -18.49 17.65
CA LEU A 221 -30.35 -18.79 16.30
C LEU A 221 -30.99 -20.17 16.17
N ASP A 222 -30.95 -20.98 17.23
CA ASP A 222 -31.46 -22.36 17.26
C ASP A 222 -32.91 -22.48 17.82
N ASP A 223 -33.60 -21.35 18.07
CA ASP A 223 -34.92 -21.32 18.73
C ASP A 223 -36.13 -21.15 17.78
N ASP A 224 -35.96 -21.33 16.46
CA ASP A 224 -37.07 -21.33 15.46
C ASP A 224 -37.11 -22.61 14.58
#